data_AF-A0A7K4Y6K2-F1
#
_entry.id   AF-A0A7K4Y6K2-F1
#
_cell.length_a   1.000
_cell.length_b   1.000
_cell.length_c   1.000
_cell.angle_alpha   90.00
_cell.angle_beta   90.00
_cell.angle_gamma   90.00
#
_symmetry.space_group_name_H-M   'P 1'
#
loop_
_entity.id
_entity.type
_entity.pdbx_description
1 polymer ?
#
loop_
_entity_poly.entity_id
_entity_poly.type
_entity_poly.pdbx_seq_one_letter_code
_entity_poly.pdbx_strand_id
1 'polypeptide(L)'
;ITDNPQPGRDLRPRGQQESDIYVLIGNDEEEPRGNDGTDKVSPELGPLENETESPGPSGTVSCPICMGGYSEIVQSGRHFWATICGHVFCCQCLRYSLQNANSCPTCRKKLIYRQCHPTYI
;
A
#
# COMPACT_ATOMS: atom_id res chain seq x y z
N ILE A 1 32.35 39.40 -36.79
CA ILE A 1 31.99 40.25 -35.64
C ILE A 1 30.54 40.64 -35.84
N THR A 2 29.65 40.05 -35.02
CA THR A 2 28.28 40.49 -34.59
C THR A 2 27.25 40.87 -35.69
N ASP A 3 25.96 40.59 -35.62
CA ASP A 3 25.05 40.35 -34.50
C ASP A 3 23.76 39.69 -35.03
N ASN A 4 23.17 38.81 -34.24
CA ASN A 4 21.83 38.25 -34.45
C ASN A 4 20.98 38.57 -33.21
N PRO A 5 19.90 39.35 -33.31
CA PRO A 5 18.99 39.55 -32.18
C PRO A 5 17.77 38.61 -32.19
N GLN A 6 17.52 38.01 -31.02
CA GLN A 6 16.37 37.17 -30.64
C GLN A 6 15.07 37.99 -30.45
N PRO A 7 13.91 37.32 -30.38
CA PRO A 7 13.22 37.09 -29.09
C PRO A 7 12.54 35.69 -29.06
N GLY A 8 12.07 35.06 -27.99
CA GLY A 8 11.83 35.37 -26.58
C GLY A 8 10.89 34.28 -26.03
N ARG A 9 11.43 33.41 -25.17
CA ARG A 9 10.82 32.60 -24.08
C ARG A 9 9.29 32.53 -23.97
N ASP A 10 8.75 31.31 -24.15
CA ASP A 10 7.51 30.84 -23.50
C ASP A 10 7.80 29.53 -22.75
N LEU A 11 7.85 29.61 -21.42
CA LEU A 11 7.83 28.45 -20.53
C LEU A 11 6.38 27.97 -20.42
N ARG A 12 6.05 26.82 -21.01
CA ARG A 12 4.75 26.15 -20.80
C ARG A 12 4.86 24.96 -19.84
N PRO A 13 3.83 24.70 -19.01
CA PRO A 13 3.96 23.92 -17.80
C PRO A 13 4.02 22.41 -18.05
N ARG A 14 4.76 21.75 -17.16
CA ARG A 14 4.91 20.31 -17.00
C ARG A 14 3.59 19.73 -16.48
N GLY A 15 2.85 19.00 -17.32
CA GLY A 15 1.66 18.28 -16.87
C GLY A 15 0.92 17.62 -18.01
N GLN A 16 1.20 16.33 -18.22
CA GLN A 16 0.34 15.27 -18.79
C GLN A 16 1.24 14.08 -19.13
N GLN A 17 1.64 13.34 -18.10
CA GLN A 17 2.11 11.96 -18.29
C GLN A 17 0.84 11.10 -18.34
N GLU A 18 0.26 11.00 -19.54
CA GLU A 18 -0.81 10.04 -19.85
C GLU A 18 -0.22 8.65 -19.73
N SER A 19 -0.38 8.05 -18.55
CA SER A 19 0.09 6.72 -18.21
C SER A 19 -1.10 5.76 -18.20
N ASP A 20 -1.66 5.39 -19.35
CA ASP A 20 -2.77 4.43 -19.39
C ASP A 20 -2.80 3.61 -20.69
N ILE A 21 -1.75 2.83 -20.97
CA ILE A 21 -1.90 1.57 -21.74
C ILE A 21 -0.89 0.55 -21.20
N TYR A 22 -1.28 -0.24 -20.20
CA TYR A 22 -0.64 -1.52 -19.91
C TYR A 22 -1.67 -2.62 -20.14
N VAL A 23 -1.53 -3.32 -21.26
CA VAL A 23 -2.30 -4.51 -21.60
C VAL A 23 -1.73 -5.67 -20.79
N LEU A 24 -2.50 -6.19 -19.83
CA LEU A 24 -2.13 -7.38 -19.08
C LEU A 24 -2.64 -8.62 -19.83
N ILE A 25 -1.73 -9.35 -20.48
CA ILE A 25 -1.97 -10.72 -20.91
C ILE A 25 -1.75 -11.60 -19.67
N GLY A 26 -2.83 -12.06 -19.05
CA GLY A 26 -2.79 -13.07 -18.00
C GLY A 26 -2.90 -14.46 -18.62
N ASN A 27 -1.89 -15.30 -18.40
CA ASN A 27 -2.02 -16.75 -18.60
C ASN A 27 -2.75 -17.34 -17.38
N ASP A 28 -3.72 -18.20 -17.66
CA ASP A 28 -4.45 -19.04 -16.71
C ASP A 28 -3.63 -20.32 -16.41
N GLU A 29 -4.07 -21.08 -15.40
CA GLU A 29 -3.66 -22.48 -15.09
C GLU A 29 -2.36 -22.59 -14.25
N GLU A 30 -2.22 -23.29 -13.11
CA GLU A 30 -3.00 -24.33 -12.42
C GLU A 30 -2.38 -24.58 -11.00
N GLU A 31 -3.19 -24.95 -10.01
CA GLU A 31 -2.81 -25.67 -8.77
C GLU A 31 -3.06 -27.19 -9.00
N PRO A 32 -2.84 -28.18 -8.08
CA PRO A 32 -2.24 -28.22 -6.72
C PRO A 32 -1.30 -29.45 -6.49
N ARG A 33 -0.82 -29.68 -5.26
CA ARG A 33 -0.54 -30.98 -4.53
C ARG A 33 0.58 -30.71 -3.51
N GLY A 34 0.42 -30.85 -2.19
CA GLY A 34 -0.15 -31.96 -1.44
C GLY A 34 0.97 -32.87 -0.95
N ASN A 35 1.40 -32.74 0.31
CA ASN A 35 1.88 -33.90 1.06
C ASN A 35 1.77 -33.72 2.59
N ASP A 36 1.23 -34.77 3.19
CA ASP A 36 0.96 -35.07 4.58
C ASP A 36 2.23 -35.55 5.30
N GLY A 37 2.34 -35.21 6.59
CA GLY A 37 3.54 -35.46 7.40
C GLY A 37 3.25 -35.29 8.88
N THR A 38 2.53 -36.25 9.44
CA THR A 38 2.33 -36.49 10.87
C THR A 38 3.65 -36.81 11.59
N ASP A 39 3.97 -36.16 12.72
CA ASP A 39 3.85 -36.70 14.09
C ASP A 39 4.69 -35.91 15.15
N LYS A 40 3.97 -35.45 16.19
CA LYS A 40 4.28 -35.36 17.64
C LYS A 40 5.62 -34.80 18.15
N VAL A 41 5.52 -33.78 19.01
CA VAL A 41 5.87 -33.87 20.45
C VAL A 41 5.30 -32.65 21.21
N SER A 42 4.84 -32.88 22.45
CA SER A 42 4.10 -31.97 23.33
C SER A 42 5.02 -31.40 24.45
N PRO A 43 4.51 -30.66 25.46
CA PRO A 43 4.69 -29.22 25.66
C PRO A 43 5.75 -28.88 26.73
N GLU A 44 6.36 -27.70 26.65
CA GLU A 44 7.12 -27.13 27.77
C GLU A 44 6.72 -25.66 27.96
N LEU A 45 6.25 -25.39 29.17
CA LEU A 45 5.75 -24.11 29.66
C LEU A 45 6.95 -23.28 30.14
N GLY A 46 7.12 -22.09 29.58
CA GLY A 46 7.98 -21.06 30.14
C GLY A 46 7.28 -19.70 30.05
N PRO A 47 6.99 -19.03 31.19
CA PRO A 47 6.44 -17.69 31.17
C PRO A 47 7.58 -16.70 30.95
N LEU A 48 7.72 -16.23 29.72
CA LEU A 48 8.47 -15.01 29.44
C LEU A 48 7.44 -13.91 29.18
N GLU A 49 7.03 -13.31 30.29
CA GLU A 49 6.54 -11.95 30.40
C GLU A 49 7.40 -11.00 29.56
N ASN A 50 6.99 -10.84 28.32
CA ASN A 50 7.37 -9.75 27.45
C ASN A 50 6.07 -8.96 27.28
N GLU A 51 5.91 -8.04 28.23
CA GLU A 51 5.36 -6.71 28.03
C GLU A 51 4.23 -6.67 26.99
N THR A 52 3.02 -6.82 27.50
CA THR A 52 1.79 -6.46 26.81
C THR A 52 1.83 -4.97 26.47
N GLU A 53 2.48 -4.61 25.36
CA GLU A 53 2.04 -3.46 24.59
C GLU A 53 0.74 -3.87 23.90
N SER A 54 -0.35 -3.77 24.67
CA SER A 54 -1.66 -3.66 24.04
C SER A 54 -1.57 -2.46 23.10
N PRO A 55 -1.77 -2.61 21.78
CA PRO A 55 -1.98 -1.46 20.91
C PRO A 55 -3.40 -0.93 21.20
N GLY A 56 -3.64 -0.46 22.42
CA GLY A 56 -4.70 0.49 22.69
C GLY A 56 -4.41 1.74 21.85
N PRO A 57 -5.41 2.35 21.22
CA PRO A 57 -5.18 3.42 20.27
C PRO A 57 -4.58 4.62 21.01
N SER A 58 -3.26 4.76 20.98
CA SER A 58 -2.64 6.08 20.92
C SER A 58 -3.33 6.75 19.74
N GLY A 59 -4.18 7.74 20.03
CA GLY A 59 -5.29 8.21 19.19
C GLY A 59 -4.92 8.89 17.86
N THR A 60 -3.83 8.47 17.24
CA THR A 60 -3.30 8.98 15.99
C THR A 60 -3.27 7.85 14.97
N VAL A 61 -3.99 8.03 13.86
CA VAL A 61 -3.95 7.07 12.76
C VAL A 61 -2.58 7.07 12.09
N SER A 62 -2.07 5.88 11.78
CA SER A 62 -0.81 5.67 11.09
C SER A 62 -0.96 4.63 9.98
N CYS A 63 -0.06 4.67 8.99
CA CYS A 63 -0.01 3.66 7.94
C CYS A 63 0.87 2.49 8.39
N PRO A 64 0.36 1.26 8.49
CA PRO A 64 1.14 0.12 8.99
C PRO A 64 2.25 -0.36 8.03
N ILE A 65 2.26 0.13 6.78
CA ILE A 65 3.24 -0.28 5.77
C ILE A 65 4.47 0.63 5.79
N CYS A 66 4.29 1.95 5.77
CA CYS A 66 5.40 2.89 5.81
C CYS A 66 5.68 3.44 7.22
N MET A 67 4.90 3.02 8.22
CA MET A 67 4.96 3.50 9.61
C MET A 67 4.78 5.03 9.75
N GLY A 68 4.25 5.69 8.71
CA GLY A 68 4.01 7.13 8.71
C GLY A 68 2.79 7.48 9.55
N GLY A 69 2.93 8.50 10.40
CA GLY A 69 1.81 9.06 11.17
C GLY A 69 0.92 10.00 10.36
N TYR A 70 -0.24 10.38 10.90
CA TYR A 70 -1.19 11.27 10.25
C TYR A 70 -0.55 12.57 9.72
N SER A 71 0.18 13.30 10.57
CA SER A 71 0.78 14.58 10.20
C SER A 71 1.78 14.46 9.05
N GLU A 72 2.66 13.46 9.09
CA GLU A 72 3.66 13.23 8.04
C GLU A 72 3.01 12.89 6.70
N ILE A 73 1.98 12.04 6.73
CA ILE A 73 1.26 11.60 5.54
C ILE A 73 0.56 12.80 4.88
N VAL A 74 -0.21 13.59 5.65
CA VAL A 74 -0.94 14.74 5.12
C VAL A 74 0.01 15.85 4.65
N GLN A 75 1.08 16.12 5.40
CA GLN A 75 2.07 17.13 5.02
C GLN A 75 2.81 16.77 3.71
N SER A 76 2.93 15.47 3.41
CA SER A 76 3.46 14.97 2.13
C SER A 76 2.42 15.01 0.99
N GLY A 77 1.21 15.51 1.23
CA GLY A 77 0.10 15.50 0.26
C GLY A 77 -0.52 14.11 0.02
N ARG A 78 -0.21 13.14 0.89
CA ARG A 78 -0.81 11.80 0.86
C ARG A 78 -2.05 11.77 1.73
N HIS A 79 -2.96 10.84 1.45
CA HIS A 79 -4.22 10.71 2.18
C HIS A 79 -4.42 9.25 2.57
N PHE A 80 -5.30 9.01 3.54
CA PHE A 80 -5.66 7.66 3.95
C PHE A 80 -6.76 7.08 3.08
N TRP A 81 -6.67 5.78 2.85
CA TRP A 81 -7.62 4.99 2.12
C TRP A 81 -8.03 3.79 2.97
N ALA A 82 -9.33 3.57 3.03
CA ALA A 82 -9.91 2.40 3.66
C ALA A 82 -10.29 1.37 2.59
N THR A 83 -10.07 0.11 2.92
CA THR A 83 -10.49 -1.04 2.12
C THR A 83 -11.87 -1.50 2.59
N ILE A 84 -12.66 -2.16 1.74
CA ILE A 84 -13.96 -2.75 2.17
C ILE A 84 -13.84 -3.79 3.30
N CYS A 85 -12.64 -4.32 3.54
CA CYS A 85 -12.39 -5.23 4.66
C CYS A 85 -12.04 -4.51 5.97
N GLY A 86 -12.07 -3.17 5.98
CA GLY A 86 -11.91 -2.34 7.18
C GLY A 86 -10.48 -1.91 7.48
N HIS A 87 -9.49 -2.32 6.70
CA HIS A 87 -8.09 -1.92 6.94
C HIS A 87 -7.76 -0.60 6.23
N VAL A 88 -6.99 0.24 6.91
CA VAL A 88 -6.65 1.61 6.50
C VAL A 88 -5.14 1.72 6.24
N PHE A 89 -4.78 2.40 5.16
CA PHE A 89 -3.39 2.63 4.73
C PHE A 89 -3.27 4.00 4.08
N CYS A 90 -2.04 4.52 3.91
CA CYS A 90 -1.85 5.68 3.04
C CYS A 90 -2.03 5.29 1.56
N CYS A 91 -2.46 6.24 0.73
CA CYS A 91 -2.78 6.02 -0.68
C CYS A 91 -1.63 5.40 -1.49
N GLN A 92 -0.39 5.80 -1.19
CA GLN A 92 0.80 5.33 -1.89
C GLN A 92 1.11 3.86 -1.58
N CYS A 93 1.09 3.49 -0.30
CA CYS A 93 1.36 2.11 0.11
C CYS A 93 0.25 1.16 -0.35
N LEU A 94 -1.01 1.57 -0.28
CA LEU A 94 -2.11 0.76 -0.79
C LEU A 94 -2.00 0.53 -2.30
N ARG A 95 -1.68 1.59 -3.07
CA ARG A 95 -1.47 1.49 -4.52
C ARG A 95 -0.34 0.53 -4.85
N TYR A 96 0.81 0.66 -4.20
CA TYR A 96 1.95 -0.24 -4.43
C TYR A 96 1.61 -1.69 -4.08
N SER A 97 0.94 -1.92 -2.94
CA SER A 97 0.54 -3.28 -2.57
C SER A 97 -0.39 -3.90 -3.62
N LEU A 98 -1.39 -3.15 -4.12
CA LEU A 98 -2.34 -3.67 -5.11
C LEU A 98 -1.71 -3.86 -6.50
N GLN A 99 -0.61 -3.17 -6.82
CA GLN A 99 0.17 -3.44 -8.02
C GLN A 99 0.91 -4.77 -7.95
N ASN A 100 1.33 -5.18 -6.75
CA ASN A 100 2.10 -6.41 -6.54
C ASN A 100 1.23 -7.62 -6.20
N ALA A 101 0.13 -7.41 -5.48
CA ALA A 101 -0.81 -8.45 -5.08
C ALA A 101 -2.23 -7.88 -4.91
N ASN A 102 -3.22 -8.55 -5.51
CA ASN A 102 -4.64 -8.17 -5.42
C ASN A 102 -5.27 -8.60 -4.07
N SER A 103 -4.60 -8.32 -2.96
CA SER A 103 -5.03 -8.72 -1.61
C SER A 103 -4.71 -7.66 -0.56
N CYS A 104 -5.50 -7.64 0.52
CA CYS A 104 -5.26 -6.75 1.65
C CYS A 104 -3.92 -7.06 2.33
N PRO A 105 -3.05 -6.06 2.56
CA PRO A 105 -1.79 -6.25 3.27
C PRO A 105 -1.95 -6.85 4.67
N THR A 106 -3.07 -6.53 5.34
CA THR A 106 -3.32 -6.96 6.73
C THR A 106 -4.02 -8.31 6.81
N CYS A 107 -5.18 -8.47 6.16
CA CYS A 107 -6.00 -9.68 6.31
C CYS A 107 -5.99 -10.62 5.10
N ARG A 108 -5.20 -10.31 4.06
CA ARG A 108 -5.08 -11.10 2.82
C ARG A 108 -6.39 -11.31 2.03
N LYS A 109 -7.51 -10.68 2.43
CA LYS A 109 -8.75 -10.70 1.66
C LYS A 109 -8.48 -10.18 0.25
N LYS A 110 -8.97 -10.88 -0.78
CA LYS A 110 -8.85 -10.43 -2.18
C LYS A 110 -9.49 -9.05 -2.33
N LEU A 111 -8.74 -8.10 -2.89
CA LEU A 111 -9.17 -6.73 -3.11
C LEU A 111 -9.00 -6.36 -4.58
N ILE A 112 -9.97 -5.64 -5.12
CA ILE A 112 -9.83 -4.89 -6.36
C ILE A 112 -9.74 -3.40 -6.06
N TYR A 113 -9.10 -2.62 -6.93
CA TYR A 113 -8.91 -1.18 -6.70
C TYR A 113 -10.22 -0.42 -6.44
N ARG A 114 -11.33 -0.84 -7.09
CA ARG A 114 -12.68 -0.29 -6.89
C ARG A 114 -13.29 -0.55 -5.50
N GLN A 115 -12.67 -1.43 -4.70
CA GLN A 115 -13.07 -1.76 -3.34
C GLN A 115 -12.22 -1.01 -2.29
N CYS A 116 -11.58 0.07 -2.69
CA CYS A 116 -10.88 0.97 -1.81
C CYS A 116 -11.49 2.37 -1.98
N HIS A 117 -11.60 3.13 -0.91
CA HIS A 117 -12.11 4.50 -0.96
C HIS A 117 -11.27 5.43 -0.08
N PRO A 118 -11.15 6.72 -0.44
CA PRO A 118 -10.53 7.70 0.44
C PRO A 118 -11.32 7.80 1.75
N THR A 119 -10.63 8.08 2.84
CA THR A 119 -11.23 8.31 4.16
C THR A 119 -10.64 9.57 4.79
N TYR A 120 -11.49 10.34 5.45
CA TYR A 120 -11.13 11.54 6.20
C TYR A 120 -11.31 11.24 7.69
N ILE A 121 -10.27 11.50 8.46
CA ILE A 121 -10.11 11.15 9.87
C ILE A 121 -9.45 12.32 10.60
#